data_AF-A2DM47-F1
#
_entry.id   AF-A2DM47-F1
#
_cell.length_a   1.000
_cell.length_b   1.000
_cell.length_c   1.000
_cell.angle_alpha   90.00
_cell.angle_beta   90.00
_cell.angle_gamma   90.00
#
_symmetry.space_group_name_H-M   'P 1'
#
loop_
_entity.id
_entity.type
_entity.pdbx_description
1 polymer ?
#
loop_
_entity_poly.entity_id
_entity_poly.type
_entity_poly.pdbx_seq_one_letter_code
_entity_poly.pdbx_strand_id
1 'polypeptide(L)'
;MTDIITKTIAKVAAFQQMHGANPIRVFINDHMYNTFTNIAGAIFNFVKDQYLLNKCQEEIRFKAQVKESKTYIVLEEIFQLQIPKNIKDSVVLDFLELGKKLKSDLLMSIYIDRFEKRELTLENIHRTIKFSKYIGYDSKIFAFICQKINSIDTDDLRDSVIVAGFDFAERLMTHFKYCNISSNDLIFSIVNKDHSFIDILSNLNAKYIEIEDIYESLKTFSIIDDKDLKKNIQSLIITKFKTFQDGIEDKEQEIKELKDKITTLQEKYTTTFNDLTNLKVENMQLKEDNSKQSDEITKLRRRNNHLCIEKKSIGDELANMRIEKKQLLKDCSILKEKIEKLKIEKEQLKNINSSQSDEITKLKRENIQLSLEKKSIDDELANMRAETTQLKNFNSNHKEKIEKLKKEKEQLKNDNTCQCNEITKLRRENTQISLENANIKDKLIRREKDNIKIQKKGKKLQKFNRIKQN
;
A
#
# COMPACT_ATOMS: atom_id res chain seq x y z
N MET A 1 -29.38 72.34 -62.26
CA MET A 1 -29.05 73.72 -62.69
C MET A 1 -29.28 73.99 -64.17
N THR A 2 -28.82 73.14 -65.11
CA THR A 2 -29.10 73.30 -66.55
C THR A 2 -30.59 73.38 -66.86
N ASP A 3 -31.40 72.48 -66.29
CA ASP A 3 -32.87 72.48 -66.42
C ASP A 3 -33.53 73.76 -65.89
N ILE A 4 -33.00 74.32 -64.81
CA ILE A 4 -33.52 75.55 -64.17
C ILE A 4 -33.35 76.75 -65.11
N ILE A 5 -32.19 76.89 -65.75
CA ILE A 5 -31.92 78.01 -66.66
C ILE A 5 -32.68 77.85 -67.97
N THR A 6 -32.85 76.63 -68.47
CA THR A 6 -33.74 76.37 -69.62
C THR A 6 -35.18 76.83 -69.35
N LYS A 7 -35.70 76.56 -68.14
CA LYS A 7 -37.02 77.07 -67.70
C LYS A 7 -37.05 78.60 -67.61
N THR A 8 -35.97 79.24 -67.16
CA THR A 8 -35.87 80.71 -67.12
C THR A 8 -35.86 81.30 -68.52
N ILE A 9 -35.10 80.75 -69.46
CA ILE A 9 -35.07 81.19 -70.86
C ILE A 9 -36.46 81.11 -71.49
N ALA A 10 -37.21 80.04 -71.21
CA ALA A 10 -38.60 79.93 -71.64
C ALA A 10 -39.50 81.03 -71.04
N LYS A 11 -39.33 81.36 -69.74
CA LYS A 11 -40.04 82.49 -69.10
C LYS A 11 -39.65 83.84 -69.70
N VAL A 12 -38.36 84.06 -70.03
CA VAL A 12 -37.87 85.29 -70.68
C VAL A 12 -38.50 85.45 -72.06
N ALA A 13 -38.53 84.38 -72.86
CA ALA A 13 -39.15 84.39 -74.19
C ALA A 13 -40.65 84.71 -74.10
N ALA A 14 -41.37 84.09 -73.16
CA ALA A 14 -42.78 84.37 -72.92
C ALA A 14 -43.01 85.83 -72.49
N PHE A 15 -42.18 86.37 -71.59
CA PHE A 15 -42.31 87.76 -71.15
C PHE A 15 -41.99 88.76 -72.28
N GLN A 16 -40.98 88.46 -73.09
CA GLN A 16 -40.58 89.31 -74.23
C GLN A 16 -41.70 89.45 -75.26
N GLN A 17 -42.41 88.36 -75.58
CA GLN A 17 -43.56 88.40 -76.49
C GLN A 17 -44.69 89.30 -75.99
N MET A 18 -44.86 89.41 -74.66
CA MET A 18 -45.95 90.18 -74.06
C MET A 18 -45.60 91.65 -73.81
N HIS A 19 -44.34 91.97 -73.52
CA HIS A 19 -43.98 93.25 -72.90
C HIS A 19 -42.76 93.96 -73.49
N GLY A 20 -42.10 93.38 -74.48
CA GLY A 20 -40.88 93.93 -75.08
C GLY A 20 -39.63 93.79 -74.19
N ALA A 21 -38.50 94.31 -74.66
CA ALA A 21 -37.20 94.29 -73.97
C ALA A 21 -36.74 95.73 -73.71
N ASN A 22 -37.25 96.33 -72.64
CA ASN A 22 -36.83 97.68 -72.23
C ASN A 22 -35.64 97.60 -71.27
N PRO A 23 -34.63 98.48 -71.40
CA PRO A 23 -33.54 98.56 -70.43
C PRO A 23 -34.07 98.89 -69.03
N ILE A 24 -33.54 98.22 -68.01
CA ILE A 24 -33.85 98.48 -66.60
C ILE A 24 -32.62 98.32 -65.71
N ARG A 25 -32.50 99.19 -64.71
CA ARG A 25 -31.51 99.08 -63.64
C ARG A 25 -32.13 98.43 -62.41
N VAL A 26 -31.60 97.28 -62.01
CA VAL A 26 -32.01 96.60 -60.78
C VAL A 26 -30.93 96.81 -59.72
N PHE A 27 -31.29 97.38 -58.58
CA PHE A 27 -30.38 97.53 -57.44
C PHE A 27 -30.74 96.53 -56.35
N ILE A 28 -29.76 95.74 -55.93
CA ILE A 28 -29.89 94.89 -54.73
C ILE A 28 -28.83 95.36 -53.75
N ASN A 29 -29.31 95.93 -52.64
CA ASN A 29 -28.51 96.78 -51.76
C ASN A 29 -27.83 97.88 -52.60
N ASP A 30 -26.50 97.94 -52.56
CA ASP A 30 -25.71 98.95 -53.28
C ASP A 30 -25.16 98.44 -54.63
N HIS A 31 -25.49 97.20 -55.03
CA HIS A 31 -25.04 96.62 -56.32
C HIS A 31 -26.08 96.86 -57.42
N MET A 32 -25.62 97.38 -58.56
CA MET A 32 -26.44 97.70 -59.72
C MET A 32 -26.27 96.64 -60.82
N TYR A 33 -27.40 96.16 -61.36
CA TYR A 33 -27.45 95.27 -62.52
C TYR A 33 -28.15 95.97 -63.67
N ASN A 34 -27.45 96.11 -64.80
CA ASN A 34 -28.02 96.59 -66.05
C ASN A 34 -28.55 95.38 -66.83
N THR A 35 -29.87 95.34 -67.05
CA THR A 35 -30.50 94.22 -67.75
C THR A 35 -31.75 94.70 -68.50
N PHE A 36 -32.55 93.77 -69.00
CA PHE A 36 -33.83 94.05 -69.65
C PHE A 36 -35.00 93.60 -68.79
N THR A 37 -36.14 94.28 -68.91
CA THR A 37 -37.37 94.01 -68.14
C THR A 37 -37.87 92.57 -68.29
N ASN A 38 -37.72 91.98 -69.47
CA ASN A 38 -38.06 90.58 -69.73
C ASN A 38 -37.17 89.59 -68.97
N ILE A 39 -35.88 89.90 -68.81
CA ILE A 39 -34.96 89.08 -68.04
C ILE A 39 -35.23 89.24 -66.54
N ALA A 40 -35.25 90.48 -66.05
CA ALA A 40 -35.48 90.76 -64.64
C ALA A 40 -36.86 90.28 -64.16
N GLY A 41 -37.91 90.44 -64.97
CA GLY A 41 -39.26 89.98 -64.67
C GLY A 41 -39.43 88.46 -64.73
N ALA A 42 -38.63 87.75 -65.54
CA ALA A 42 -38.62 86.28 -65.55
C ALA A 42 -37.90 85.69 -64.33
N ILE A 43 -36.86 86.37 -63.85
CA ILE A 43 -36.09 85.98 -62.66
C ILE A 43 -36.84 86.36 -61.38
N PHE A 44 -37.40 87.56 -61.31
CA PHE A 44 -38.07 88.11 -60.14
C PHE A 44 -39.53 88.41 -60.43
N ASN A 45 -40.44 87.59 -59.88
CA ASN A 45 -41.87 87.85 -59.99
C ASN A 45 -42.21 89.24 -59.42
N PHE A 46 -41.50 89.69 -58.37
CA PHE A 46 -41.68 91.05 -57.87
C PHE A 46 -41.35 92.13 -58.91
N VAL A 47 -40.26 92.00 -59.69
CA VAL A 47 -39.92 92.97 -60.75
C VAL A 47 -41.00 92.97 -61.82
N LYS A 48 -41.49 91.79 -62.19
CA LYS A 48 -42.63 91.64 -63.09
C LYS A 48 -43.86 92.39 -62.56
N ASP A 49 -44.21 92.19 -61.30
CA ASP A 49 -45.37 92.85 -60.67
C ASP A 49 -45.21 94.37 -60.65
N GLN A 50 -44.02 94.89 -60.29
CA GLN A 50 -43.75 96.34 -60.29
C GLN A 50 -43.77 96.95 -61.69
N TYR A 51 -43.18 96.28 -62.67
CA TYR A 51 -43.18 96.77 -64.05
C TYR A 51 -44.59 96.80 -64.65
N LEU A 52 -45.45 95.84 -64.30
CA LEU A 52 -46.86 95.84 -64.70
C LEU A 52 -47.63 97.02 -64.10
N LEU A 53 -47.25 97.48 -62.89
CA LEU A 53 -47.82 98.66 -62.25
C LEU A 53 -47.31 99.97 -62.87
N ASN A 54 -46.03 100.04 -63.28
CA ASN A 54 -45.43 101.23 -63.87
C ASN A 54 -44.45 100.89 -65.00
N LYS A 55 -44.94 100.91 -66.25
CA LYS A 55 -44.15 100.55 -67.45
C LYS A 55 -43.02 101.51 -67.79
N CYS A 56 -43.02 102.73 -67.24
CA CYS A 56 -41.97 103.73 -67.45
C CYS A 56 -40.85 103.65 -66.40
N GLN A 57 -40.90 102.66 -65.50
CA GLN A 57 -39.93 102.54 -64.44
C GLN A 57 -38.60 101.97 -64.98
N GLU A 58 -37.60 102.84 -65.08
CA GLU A 58 -36.25 102.49 -65.53
C GLU A 58 -35.38 101.89 -64.41
N GLU A 59 -35.85 101.94 -63.16
CA GLU A 59 -35.06 101.56 -62.00
C GLU A 59 -35.89 100.94 -60.86
N ILE A 60 -35.41 99.82 -60.30
CA ILE A 60 -36.01 99.16 -59.14
C ILE A 60 -34.94 98.87 -58.09
N ARG A 61 -35.22 99.15 -56.81
CA ARG A 61 -34.29 98.96 -55.70
C ARG A 61 -34.82 97.99 -54.63
N PHE A 62 -33.92 97.19 -54.09
CA PHE A 62 -34.19 96.17 -53.08
C PHE A 62 -33.19 96.22 -51.94
N LYS A 63 -33.66 95.96 -50.72
CA LYS A 63 -32.79 95.66 -49.58
C LYS A 63 -32.98 94.21 -49.16
N ALA A 64 -31.88 93.46 -49.12
CA ALA A 64 -31.87 92.06 -48.74
C ALA A 64 -30.60 91.71 -47.96
N GLN A 65 -30.70 90.75 -47.06
CA GLN A 65 -29.52 90.25 -46.35
C GLN A 65 -28.75 89.30 -47.26
N VAL A 66 -27.65 89.81 -47.83
CA VAL A 66 -26.70 89.02 -48.62
C VAL A 66 -25.42 88.95 -47.81
N LYS A 67 -25.02 87.72 -47.43
CA LYS A 67 -23.87 87.49 -46.55
C LYS A 67 -22.58 87.30 -47.32
N GLU A 68 -22.66 86.69 -48.50
CA GLU A 68 -21.51 86.37 -49.35
C GLU A 68 -21.42 87.37 -50.52
N SER A 69 -20.30 88.08 -50.64
CA SER A 69 -20.11 89.06 -51.72
C SER A 69 -20.14 88.43 -53.10
N LYS A 70 -19.71 87.16 -53.22
CA LYS A 70 -19.81 86.38 -54.47
C LYS A 70 -21.24 86.15 -54.94
N THR A 71 -22.24 86.28 -54.08
CA THR A 71 -23.66 86.19 -54.47
C THR A 71 -24.01 87.18 -55.57
N TYR A 72 -23.47 88.40 -55.50
CA TYR A 72 -23.73 89.42 -56.51
C TYR A 72 -23.13 89.06 -57.88
N ILE A 73 -21.92 88.49 -57.89
CA ILE A 73 -21.25 88.03 -59.12
C ILE A 73 -22.06 86.91 -59.78
N VAL A 74 -22.46 85.91 -59.00
CA VAL A 74 -23.26 84.78 -59.50
C VAL A 74 -24.63 85.26 -59.98
N LEU A 75 -25.21 86.27 -59.33
CA LEU A 75 -26.48 86.85 -59.77
C LEU A 75 -26.32 87.63 -61.08
N GLU A 76 -25.20 88.31 -61.29
CA GLU A 76 -24.87 88.96 -62.57
C GLU A 76 -24.80 87.95 -63.71
N GLU A 77 -24.16 86.80 -63.50
CA GLU A 77 -24.15 85.69 -64.46
C GLU A 77 -25.57 85.22 -64.80
N ILE A 78 -26.46 85.10 -63.80
CA ILE A 78 -27.87 84.73 -64.01
C ILE A 78 -28.61 85.80 -64.83
N PHE A 79 -28.37 87.10 -64.57
CA PHE A 79 -28.93 88.19 -65.38
C PHE A 79 -28.41 88.20 -66.82
N GLN A 80 -27.22 87.69 -67.05
CA GLN A 80 -26.66 87.48 -68.39
C GLN A 80 -27.13 86.15 -69.02
N LEU A 81 -28.06 85.44 -68.37
CA LEU A 81 -28.57 84.13 -68.76
C LEU A 81 -27.47 83.06 -68.91
N GLN A 82 -26.36 83.23 -68.19
CA GLN A 82 -25.27 82.27 -68.12
C GLN A 82 -25.55 81.23 -67.03
N ILE A 83 -25.00 80.03 -67.19
CA ILE A 83 -25.06 78.97 -66.18
C ILE A 83 -23.90 79.15 -65.19
N PRO A 84 -24.16 79.59 -63.95
CA PRO A 84 -23.09 79.79 -63.01
C PRO A 84 -22.46 78.45 -62.64
N LYS A 85 -21.13 78.37 -62.75
CA LYS A 85 -20.40 77.14 -62.38
C LYS A 85 -19.86 77.27 -60.97
N ASN A 86 -19.87 76.16 -60.21
CA ASN A 86 -19.27 76.09 -58.88
C ASN A 86 -19.80 77.11 -57.86
N ILE A 87 -21.12 77.33 -57.85
CA ILE A 87 -21.77 78.15 -56.82
C ILE A 87 -21.43 77.56 -55.44
N LYS A 88 -21.07 78.38 -54.45
CA LYS A 88 -20.85 77.91 -53.06
C LYS A 88 -22.18 77.77 -52.32
N ASP A 89 -22.22 76.95 -51.27
CA ASP A 89 -23.41 76.78 -50.43
C ASP A 89 -23.84 78.10 -49.76
N SER A 90 -22.88 78.96 -49.40
CA SER A 90 -23.15 80.31 -48.85
C SER A 90 -23.95 81.17 -49.84
N VAL A 91 -23.58 81.16 -51.11
CA VAL A 91 -24.31 81.88 -52.18
C VAL A 91 -25.72 81.32 -52.38
N VAL A 92 -25.88 80.01 -52.30
CA VAL A 92 -27.18 79.35 -52.50
C VAL A 92 -28.14 79.67 -51.34
N LEU A 93 -27.62 79.86 -50.13
CA LEU A 93 -28.40 80.35 -48.99
C LEU A 93 -28.82 81.80 -49.16
N ASP A 94 -27.93 82.67 -49.64
CA ASP A 94 -28.30 84.04 -49.99
C ASP A 94 -29.36 84.07 -51.10
N PHE A 95 -29.31 83.15 -52.07
CA PHE A 95 -30.34 82.98 -53.10
C PHE A 95 -31.68 82.52 -52.52
N LEU A 96 -31.71 81.68 -51.50
CA LEU A 96 -32.97 81.34 -50.83
C LEU A 96 -33.60 82.58 -50.17
N GLU A 97 -32.80 83.38 -49.45
CA GLU A 97 -33.29 84.60 -48.79
C GLU A 97 -33.71 85.68 -49.78
N LEU A 98 -32.90 85.92 -50.82
CA LEU A 98 -33.25 86.79 -51.95
C LEU A 98 -34.52 86.27 -52.67
N GLY A 99 -34.61 84.96 -52.86
CA GLY A 99 -35.74 84.30 -53.50
C GLY A 99 -37.04 84.51 -52.74
N LYS A 100 -37.03 84.37 -51.41
CA LYS A 100 -38.18 84.71 -50.56
C LYS A 100 -38.57 86.17 -50.70
N LYS A 101 -37.58 87.08 -50.60
CA LYS A 101 -37.83 88.52 -50.59
C LYS A 101 -38.35 89.05 -51.92
N LEU A 102 -37.81 88.52 -53.03
CA LEU A 102 -38.11 88.93 -54.40
C LEU A 102 -39.16 88.05 -55.08
N LYS A 103 -39.73 87.07 -54.35
CA LYS A 103 -40.66 86.06 -54.84
C LYS A 103 -40.12 85.34 -56.09
N SER A 104 -38.85 84.95 -56.06
CA SER A 104 -38.17 84.29 -57.18
C SER A 104 -38.25 82.78 -57.06
N ASP A 105 -39.11 82.15 -57.86
CA ASP A 105 -39.13 80.68 -57.98
C ASP A 105 -37.77 80.16 -58.48
N LEU A 106 -37.10 80.94 -59.34
CA LEU A 106 -35.80 80.61 -59.88
C LEU A 106 -34.76 80.48 -58.76
N LEU A 107 -34.56 81.53 -57.97
CA LEU A 107 -33.55 81.51 -56.91
C LEU A 107 -33.86 80.46 -55.84
N MET A 108 -35.13 80.28 -55.49
CA MET A 108 -35.54 79.22 -54.57
C MET A 108 -35.31 77.82 -55.16
N SER A 109 -35.55 77.61 -56.45
CA SER A 109 -35.30 76.32 -57.13
C SER A 109 -33.82 75.94 -57.19
N ILE A 110 -32.91 76.92 -57.25
CA ILE A 110 -31.46 76.66 -57.17
C ILE A 110 -31.10 76.07 -55.80
N TYR A 111 -31.75 76.55 -54.73
CA TYR A 111 -31.61 75.97 -53.40
C TYR A 111 -32.19 74.55 -53.35
N ILE A 112 -33.42 74.36 -53.82
CA ILE A 112 -34.11 73.06 -53.82
C ILE A 112 -33.29 72.02 -54.59
N ASP A 113 -32.92 72.26 -55.85
CA ASP A 113 -32.16 71.31 -56.70
C ASP A 113 -30.80 70.95 -56.11
N ARG A 114 -30.18 71.86 -55.34
CA ARG A 114 -28.87 71.64 -54.72
C ARG A 114 -28.95 70.79 -53.45
N PHE A 115 -29.99 70.96 -52.65
CA PHE A 115 -30.10 70.33 -51.32
C PHE A 115 -31.06 69.14 -51.27
N GLU A 116 -32.05 69.06 -52.15
CA GLU A 116 -32.96 67.91 -52.28
C GLU A 116 -32.24 66.66 -52.82
N LYS A 117 -31.22 66.85 -53.67
CA LYS A 117 -30.45 65.75 -54.28
C LYS A 117 -29.25 65.27 -53.46
N ARG A 118 -28.95 65.89 -52.32
CA ARG A 118 -27.80 65.52 -51.49
C ARG A 118 -28.18 64.38 -50.55
N GLU A 119 -27.26 63.44 -50.38
CA GLU A 119 -27.34 62.46 -49.30
C GLU A 119 -27.31 63.18 -47.94
N LEU A 120 -28.15 62.71 -47.01
CA LEU A 120 -28.17 63.23 -45.65
C LEU A 120 -26.91 62.80 -44.90
N THR A 121 -26.25 63.76 -44.27
CA THR A 121 -25.04 63.56 -43.48
C THR A 121 -25.13 64.34 -42.18
N LEU A 122 -24.30 63.99 -41.19
CA LEU A 122 -24.27 64.71 -39.91
C LEU A 122 -23.91 66.20 -40.10
N GLU A 123 -23.08 66.52 -41.10
CA GLU A 123 -22.68 67.91 -41.38
C GLU A 123 -23.82 68.76 -41.97
N ASN A 124 -24.75 68.14 -42.71
CA ASN A 124 -25.81 68.86 -43.41
C ASN A 124 -27.19 68.77 -42.75
N ILE A 125 -27.42 67.82 -41.84
CA ILE A 125 -28.75 67.52 -41.29
C ILE A 125 -29.41 68.72 -40.61
N HIS A 126 -28.69 69.49 -39.79
CA HIS A 126 -29.22 70.67 -39.11
C HIS A 126 -29.73 71.73 -40.10
N ARG A 127 -29.01 71.91 -41.21
CA ARG A 127 -29.42 72.83 -42.28
C ARG A 127 -30.68 72.30 -42.97
N THR A 128 -30.69 71.01 -43.31
CA THR A 128 -31.85 70.38 -43.93
C THR A 128 -33.10 70.48 -43.05
N ILE A 129 -32.97 70.28 -41.74
CA ILE A 129 -34.08 70.45 -40.79
C ILE A 129 -34.58 71.90 -40.79
N LYS A 130 -33.70 72.89 -40.62
CA LYS A 130 -34.08 74.32 -40.55
C LYS A 130 -34.89 74.79 -41.76
N PHE A 131 -34.60 74.24 -42.94
CA PHE A 131 -35.25 74.63 -44.19
C PHE A 131 -36.28 73.63 -44.69
N SER A 132 -36.54 72.55 -43.95
CA SER A 132 -37.52 71.50 -44.28
C SER A 132 -38.92 72.05 -44.56
N LYS A 133 -39.32 73.12 -43.85
CA LYS A 133 -40.60 73.82 -44.07
C LYS A 133 -40.79 74.32 -45.52
N TYR A 134 -39.71 74.60 -46.25
CA TYR A 134 -39.75 75.14 -47.62
C TYR A 134 -39.60 74.08 -48.70
N ILE A 135 -38.88 73.00 -48.39
CA ILE A 135 -38.63 71.89 -49.32
C ILE A 135 -39.65 70.75 -49.16
N GLY A 136 -40.42 70.77 -48.06
CA GLY A 136 -41.29 69.69 -47.66
C GLY A 136 -40.62 68.74 -46.67
N TYR A 137 -41.43 68.05 -45.89
CA TYR A 137 -40.96 67.10 -44.88
C TYR A 137 -40.75 65.72 -45.52
N ASP A 138 -39.51 65.40 -45.90
CA ASP A 138 -39.16 64.06 -46.36
C ASP A 138 -39.02 63.10 -45.15
N SER A 139 -39.74 61.98 -45.20
CA SER A 139 -39.61 60.85 -44.26
C SER A 139 -38.15 60.41 -44.02
N LYS A 140 -37.27 60.56 -45.02
CA LYS A 140 -35.84 60.25 -44.90
C LYS A 140 -35.12 61.11 -43.86
N ILE A 141 -35.55 62.37 -43.67
CA ILE A 141 -34.98 63.26 -42.66
C ILE A 141 -35.27 62.69 -41.28
N PHE A 142 -36.52 62.31 -41.01
CA PHE A 142 -36.91 61.73 -39.72
C PHE A 142 -36.21 60.39 -39.48
N ALA A 143 -36.17 59.51 -40.48
CA ALA A 143 -35.48 58.23 -40.39
C ALA A 143 -33.98 58.41 -40.09
N PHE A 144 -33.33 59.38 -40.74
CA PHE A 144 -31.93 59.71 -40.49
C PHE A 144 -31.71 60.21 -39.06
N ILE A 145 -32.56 61.13 -38.58
CA ILE A 145 -32.49 61.64 -37.20
C ILE A 145 -32.64 60.49 -36.21
N CYS A 146 -33.65 59.63 -36.37
CA CYS A 146 -33.86 58.45 -35.52
C CYS A 146 -32.62 57.53 -35.50
N GLN A 147 -32.05 57.23 -36.67
CA GLN A 147 -30.90 56.34 -36.78
C GLN A 147 -29.62 56.92 -36.17
N LYS A 148 -29.47 58.25 -36.19
CA LYS A 148 -28.24 58.94 -35.81
C LYS A 148 -28.39 59.87 -34.61
N ILE A 149 -29.47 59.76 -33.84
CA ILE A 149 -29.80 60.68 -32.75
C ILE A 149 -28.65 60.88 -31.76
N ASN A 150 -27.97 59.80 -31.37
CA ASN A 150 -26.83 59.83 -30.44
C ASN A 150 -25.55 60.47 -31.02
N SER A 151 -25.54 60.74 -32.32
CA SER A 151 -24.40 61.34 -33.04
C SER A 151 -24.69 62.76 -33.54
N ILE A 152 -25.93 63.24 -33.36
CA ILE A 152 -26.35 64.59 -33.68
C ILE A 152 -26.20 65.41 -32.40
N ASP A 153 -25.62 66.61 -32.51
CA ASP A 153 -25.54 67.51 -31.37
C ASP A 153 -26.95 67.93 -30.91
N THR A 154 -27.26 67.70 -29.63
CA THR A 154 -28.60 67.88 -29.07
C THR A 154 -29.04 69.35 -29.08
N ASP A 155 -28.12 70.28 -28.85
CA ASP A 155 -28.41 71.71 -28.86
C ASP A 155 -28.68 72.20 -30.28
N ASP A 156 -27.87 71.78 -31.25
CA ASP A 156 -28.06 72.11 -32.66
C ASP A 156 -29.31 71.44 -33.23
N LEU A 157 -29.66 70.23 -32.79
CA LEU A 157 -30.90 69.55 -33.18
C LEU A 157 -32.11 70.31 -32.66
N ARG A 158 -32.16 70.62 -31.36
CA ARG A 158 -33.21 71.43 -30.75
C ARG A 158 -33.40 72.74 -31.52
N ASP A 159 -32.32 73.46 -31.75
CA ASP A 159 -32.36 74.77 -32.39
C ASP A 159 -32.84 74.67 -33.85
N SER A 160 -32.48 73.57 -34.52
CA SER A 160 -32.95 73.30 -35.87
C SER A 160 -34.44 72.98 -35.91
N VAL A 161 -34.93 72.17 -34.96
CA VAL A 161 -36.35 71.81 -34.82
C VAL A 161 -37.21 73.04 -34.53
N ILE A 162 -36.76 73.91 -33.60
CA ILE A 162 -37.48 75.15 -33.26
C ILE A 162 -37.62 76.04 -34.51
N VAL A 163 -36.54 76.21 -35.28
CA VAL A 163 -36.56 76.99 -36.52
C VAL A 163 -37.46 76.35 -37.60
N ALA A 164 -37.50 75.02 -37.68
CA ALA A 164 -38.36 74.29 -38.61
C ALA A 164 -39.86 74.45 -38.28
N GLY A 165 -40.16 74.65 -36.99
CA GLY A 165 -41.50 74.93 -36.47
C GLY A 165 -42.25 73.71 -35.94
N PHE A 166 -43.42 73.97 -35.36
CA PHE A 166 -44.25 72.98 -34.66
C PHE A 166 -44.56 71.71 -35.47
N ASP A 167 -45.01 71.85 -36.73
CA ASP A 167 -45.37 70.71 -37.60
C ASP A 167 -44.18 69.75 -37.82
N PHE A 168 -42.95 70.29 -37.88
CA PHE A 168 -41.76 69.43 -37.94
C PHE A 168 -41.54 68.68 -36.63
N ALA A 169 -41.63 69.39 -35.49
CA ALA A 169 -41.45 68.80 -34.16
C ALA A 169 -42.46 67.68 -33.90
N GLU A 170 -43.74 67.90 -34.17
CA GLU A 170 -44.81 66.92 -33.99
C GLU A 170 -44.59 65.64 -34.82
N ARG A 171 -44.22 65.80 -36.09
CA ARG A 171 -43.93 64.66 -36.98
C ARG A 171 -42.67 63.90 -36.55
N LEU A 172 -41.65 64.60 -36.05
CA LEU A 172 -40.46 64.00 -35.49
C LEU A 172 -40.79 63.18 -34.23
N MET A 173 -41.59 63.72 -33.31
CA MET A 173 -42.01 62.98 -32.10
C MET A 173 -42.82 61.73 -32.45
N THR A 174 -43.69 61.82 -33.46
CA THR A 174 -44.41 60.65 -33.98
C THR A 174 -43.44 59.58 -34.52
N HIS A 175 -42.38 59.98 -35.22
CA HIS A 175 -41.35 59.06 -35.70
C HIS A 175 -40.50 58.45 -34.57
N PHE A 176 -40.19 59.21 -33.52
CA PHE A 176 -39.50 58.66 -32.35
C PHE A 176 -40.33 57.61 -31.64
N LYS A 177 -41.64 57.80 -31.52
CA LYS A 177 -42.57 56.76 -31.02
C LYS A 177 -42.51 55.50 -31.88
N TYR A 178 -42.58 55.65 -33.21
CA TYR A 178 -42.49 54.51 -34.13
C TYR A 178 -41.16 53.75 -34.04
N CYS A 179 -40.05 54.48 -33.86
CA CYS A 179 -38.70 53.89 -33.74
C CYS A 179 -38.36 53.41 -32.34
N ASN A 180 -39.27 53.56 -31.36
CA ASN A 180 -39.04 53.27 -29.94
C ASN A 180 -37.78 53.96 -29.38
N ILE A 181 -37.56 55.23 -29.77
CA ILE A 181 -36.49 56.10 -29.30
C ILE A 181 -37.06 56.99 -28.19
N SER A 182 -36.28 57.21 -27.11
CA SER A 182 -36.66 58.20 -26.10
C SER A 182 -36.56 59.60 -26.70
N SER A 183 -37.69 60.31 -26.69
CA SER A 183 -37.79 61.69 -27.14
C SER A 183 -37.95 62.68 -25.99
N ASN A 184 -38.01 62.19 -24.74
CA ASN A 184 -38.39 62.98 -23.58
C ASN A 184 -37.41 64.15 -23.39
N ASP A 185 -36.10 63.89 -23.43
CA ASP A 185 -35.06 64.94 -23.32
C ASP A 185 -35.20 66.02 -24.38
N LEU A 186 -35.43 65.63 -25.64
CA LEU A 186 -35.60 66.59 -26.74
C LEU A 186 -36.90 67.39 -26.60
N ILE A 187 -37.99 66.73 -26.20
CA ILE A 187 -39.29 67.37 -25.93
C ILE A 187 -39.12 68.45 -24.86
N PHE A 188 -38.54 68.11 -23.70
CA PHE A 188 -38.31 69.08 -22.64
C PHE A 188 -37.34 70.18 -23.07
N SER A 189 -36.26 69.84 -23.77
CA SER A 189 -35.28 70.81 -24.27
C SER A 189 -35.90 71.81 -25.25
N ILE A 190 -36.83 71.38 -26.13
CA ILE A 190 -37.59 72.26 -27.03
C ILE A 190 -38.55 73.15 -26.24
N VAL A 191 -39.38 72.57 -25.38
CA VAL A 191 -40.42 73.30 -24.63
C VAL A 191 -39.83 74.32 -23.65
N ASN A 192 -38.68 74.00 -23.04
CA ASN A 192 -37.96 74.92 -22.16
C ASN A 192 -37.37 76.11 -22.90
N LYS A 193 -37.01 75.94 -24.18
CA LYS A 193 -36.44 77.03 -25.00
C LYS A 193 -37.52 77.87 -25.69
N ASP A 194 -38.64 77.24 -26.09
CA ASP A 194 -39.76 77.92 -26.73
C ASP A 194 -41.10 77.30 -26.29
N HIS A 195 -41.85 78.03 -25.45
CA HIS A 195 -43.12 77.59 -24.90
C HIS A 195 -44.24 77.45 -25.94
N SER A 196 -44.07 77.95 -27.16
CA SER A 196 -45.05 77.72 -28.24
C SER A 196 -45.16 76.25 -28.64
N PHE A 197 -44.22 75.40 -28.21
CA PHE A 197 -44.20 73.97 -28.48
C PHE A 197 -44.86 73.12 -27.38
N ILE A 198 -45.52 73.72 -26.38
CA ILE A 198 -46.01 73.00 -25.20
C ILE A 198 -46.91 71.78 -25.52
N ASP A 199 -47.65 71.84 -26.62
CA ASP A 199 -48.55 70.76 -27.04
C ASP A 199 -47.80 69.47 -27.41
N ILE A 200 -46.51 69.55 -27.76
CA ILE A 200 -45.72 68.35 -28.06
C ILE A 200 -45.46 67.50 -26.80
N LEU A 201 -45.71 68.02 -25.59
CA LEU A 201 -45.66 67.26 -24.33
C LEU A 201 -46.63 66.07 -24.32
N SER A 202 -47.73 66.15 -25.08
CA SER A 202 -48.62 65.01 -25.31
C SER A 202 -47.91 63.79 -25.95
N ASN A 203 -46.69 63.99 -26.47
CA ASN A 203 -45.87 62.94 -27.08
C ASN A 203 -44.84 62.31 -26.14
N LEU A 204 -44.80 62.66 -24.86
CA LEU A 204 -43.93 62.00 -23.88
C LEU A 204 -44.16 60.48 -23.84
N ASN A 205 -43.06 59.73 -23.75
CA ASN A 205 -43.10 58.28 -23.71
C ASN A 205 -42.99 57.79 -22.26
N ALA A 206 -44.10 57.29 -21.70
CA ALA A 206 -44.20 56.81 -20.32
C ALA A 206 -43.18 55.72 -19.95
N LYS A 207 -42.68 54.94 -20.91
CA LYS A 207 -41.69 53.89 -20.65
C LYS A 207 -40.33 54.46 -20.22
N TYR A 208 -39.97 55.63 -20.73
CA TYR A 208 -38.64 56.24 -20.59
C TYR A 208 -38.63 57.46 -19.65
N ILE A 209 -39.66 57.62 -18.83
CA ILE A 209 -39.73 58.70 -17.84
C ILE A 209 -38.88 58.35 -16.63
N GLU A 210 -37.79 59.08 -16.46
CA GLU A 210 -36.92 59.07 -15.29
C GLU A 210 -37.47 59.97 -14.16
N ILE A 211 -36.87 59.89 -12.97
CA ILE A 211 -37.25 60.77 -11.85
C ILE A 211 -37.02 62.24 -12.22
N GLU A 212 -35.99 62.52 -13.01
CA GLU A 212 -35.71 63.85 -13.55
C GLU A 212 -36.83 64.32 -14.50
N ASP A 213 -37.36 63.44 -15.35
CA ASP A 213 -38.50 63.74 -16.22
C ASP A 213 -39.78 64.02 -15.42
N ILE A 214 -39.97 63.35 -14.27
CA ILE A 214 -41.08 63.61 -13.35
C ILE A 214 -40.91 64.98 -12.69
N TYR A 215 -39.68 65.35 -12.30
CA TYR A 215 -39.37 66.66 -11.74
C TYR A 215 -39.62 67.79 -12.75
N GLU A 216 -39.15 67.64 -14.00
CA GLU A 216 -39.42 68.62 -15.07
C GLU A 216 -40.90 68.63 -15.49
N SER A 217 -41.59 67.48 -15.46
CA SER A 217 -43.05 67.42 -15.63
C SER A 217 -43.80 68.17 -14.53
N LEU A 218 -43.36 68.08 -13.26
CA LEU A 218 -43.94 68.82 -12.13
C LEU A 218 -43.71 70.33 -12.25
N LYS A 219 -42.52 70.73 -12.69
CA LYS A 219 -42.18 72.14 -12.97
C LYS A 219 -43.06 72.70 -14.08
N THR A 220 -43.23 71.94 -15.17
CA THR A 220 -44.11 72.31 -16.29
C THR A 220 -45.58 72.35 -15.87
N PHE A 221 -46.03 71.41 -15.03
CA PHE A 221 -47.38 71.37 -14.45
C PHE A 221 -47.74 72.67 -13.68
N SER A 222 -46.76 73.33 -13.07
CA SER A 222 -46.94 74.60 -12.35
C SER A 222 -47.15 75.83 -13.25
N ILE A 223 -46.80 75.73 -14.54
CA ILE A 223 -46.77 76.86 -15.49
C ILE A 223 -47.94 76.80 -16.49
N ILE A 224 -48.48 75.61 -16.76
CA ILE A 224 -49.55 75.37 -17.74
C ILE A 224 -50.93 75.75 -17.16
N ASP A 225 -51.76 76.46 -17.94
CA ASP A 225 -53.19 76.69 -17.62
C ASP A 225 -54.16 75.74 -18.35
N ASP A 226 -53.66 74.94 -19.31
CA ASP A 226 -54.44 73.91 -20.00
C ASP A 226 -54.82 72.75 -19.07
N LYS A 227 -56.14 72.50 -18.97
CA LYS A 227 -56.73 71.53 -18.05
C LYS A 227 -56.53 70.09 -18.49
N ASP A 228 -56.52 69.82 -19.79
CA ASP A 228 -56.37 68.46 -20.34
C ASP A 228 -54.91 68.02 -20.28
N LEU A 229 -53.99 68.96 -20.56
CA LEU A 229 -52.55 68.71 -20.46
C LEU A 229 -52.13 68.45 -19.00
N LYS A 230 -52.69 69.21 -18.03
CA LYS A 230 -52.51 68.94 -16.59
C LYS A 230 -52.95 67.52 -16.21
N LYS A 231 -54.12 67.08 -16.68
CA LYS A 231 -54.64 65.75 -16.38
C LYS A 231 -53.73 64.63 -16.90
N ASN A 232 -53.17 64.80 -18.10
CA ASN A 232 -52.24 63.85 -18.70
C ASN A 232 -50.94 63.76 -17.90
N ILE A 233 -50.34 64.90 -17.53
CA ILE A 233 -49.13 64.94 -16.70
C ILE A 233 -49.40 64.31 -15.32
N GLN A 234 -50.54 64.60 -14.70
CA GLN A 234 -50.91 64.00 -13.41
C GLN A 234 -51.05 62.47 -13.50
N SER A 235 -51.72 61.96 -14.54
CA SER A 235 -51.88 60.53 -14.76
C SER A 235 -50.52 59.82 -14.95
N LEU A 236 -49.59 60.48 -15.63
CA LEU A 236 -48.24 60.00 -15.88
C LEU A 236 -47.44 59.86 -14.58
N ILE A 237 -47.47 60.91 -13.75
CA ILE A 237 -46.83 60.94 -12.43
C ILE A 237 -47.39 59.82 -11.54
N ILE A 238 -48.72 59.73 -11.42
CA ILE A 238 -49.38 58.70 -10.59
C ILE A 238 -48.97 57.29 -11.04
N THR A 239 -48.98 57.03 -12.35
CA THR A 239 -48.62 55.72 -12.89
C THR A 239 -47.18 55.34 -12.54
N LYS A 240 -46.24 56.29 -12.64
CA LYS A 240 -44.84 56.04 -12.29
C LYS A 240 -44.61 55.81 -10.80
N PHE A 241 -45.23 56.63 -9.95
CA PHE A 241 -45.15 56.41 -8.50
C PHE A 241 -45.69 55.03 -8.11
N LYS A 242 -46.77 54.58 -8.75
CA LYS A 242 -47.31 53.24 -8.53
C LYS A 242 -46.33 52.15 -8.96
N THR A 243 -45.70 52.27 -10.13
CA THR A 243 -44.66 51.31 -10.55
C THR A 243 -43.44 51.28 -9.63
N PHE A 244 -43.06 52.41 -9.04
CA PHE A 244 -41.99 52.43 -8.03
C PHE A 244 -42.40 51.75 -6.74
N GLN A 245 -43.63 51.98 -6.29
CA GLN A 245 -44.17 51.35 -5.10
C GLN A 245 -44.22 49.82 -5.25
N ASP A 246 -44.77 49.33 -6.37
CA ASP A 246 -44.83 47.89 -6.66
C ASP A 246 -43.41 47.28 -6.71
N GLY A 247 -42.44 47.98 -7.32
CA GLY A 247 -41.06 47.54 -7.37
C GLY A 247 -40.36 47.51 -6.01
N ILE A 248 -40.72 48.40 -5.08
CA ILE A 248 -40.23 48.35 -3.69
C ILE A 248 -40.78 47.12 -2.98
N GLU A 249 -42.08 46.84 -3.13
CA GLU A 249 -42.74 45.70 -2.49
C GLU A 249 -42.16 44.35 -2.97
N ASP A 250 -41.88 44.24 -4.28
CA ASP A 250 -41.18 43.09 -4.85
C ASP A 250 -39.78 42.90 -4.22
N LYS A 251 -39.04 44.00 -4.04
CA LYS A 251 -37.71 43.95 -3.41
C LYS A 251 -37.76 43.63 -1.93
N GLU A 252 -38.77 44.09 -1.20
CA GLU A 252 -38.97 43.72 0.20
C GLU A 252 -39.26 42.22 0.35
N GLN A 253 -40.07 41.65 -0.54
CA GLN A 253 -40.34 40.22 -0.56
C GLN A 253 -39.07 39.41 -0.89
N GLU A 254 -38.27 39.84 -1.87
CA GLU A 254 -36.97 39.23 -2.20
C GLU A 254 -36.01 39.25 -0.98
N ILE A 255 -35.95 40.39 -0.26
CA ILE A 255 -35.15 40.52 0.96
C ILE A 255 -35.62 39.55 2.05
N LYS A 256 -36.92 39.37 2.21
CA LYS A 256 -37.49 38.44 3.19
C LYS A 256 -37.10 37.00 2.87
N GLU A 257 -37.25 36.57 1.63
CA GLU A 257 -36.86 35.23 1.18
C GLU A 257 -35.36 34.97 1.36
N LEU A 258 -34.52 35.97 1.10
CA LEU A 258 -33.09 35.87 1.32
C LEU A 258 -32.75 35.71 2.80
N LYS A 259 -33.43 36.44 3.70
CA LYS A 259 -33.26 36.29 5.16
C LYS A 259 -33.64 34.88 5.63
N ASP A 260 -34.75 34.34 5.12
CA ASP A 260 -35.19 32.99 5.46
C ASP A 260 -34.16 31.94 5.00
N LYS A 261 -33.65 32.08 3.76
CA LYS A 261 -32.57 31.22 3.22
C LYS A 261 -31.29 31.30 4.06
N ILE A 262 -30.89 32.51 4.48
CA ILE A 262 -29.71 32.70 5.35
C ILE A 262 -29.91 31.95 6.67
N THR A 263 -31.08 32.08 7.28
CA THR A 263 -31.41 31.40 8.54
C THR A 263 -31.34 29.88 8.39
N THR A 264 -31.96 29.34 7.34
CA THR A 264 -31.92 27.89 7.06
C THR A 264 -30.49 27.39 6.81
N LEU A 265 -29.65 28.18 6.12
CA LEU A 265 -28.25 27.83 5.89
C LEU A 265 -27.43 27.84 7.18
N GLN A 266 -27.68 28.78 8.09
CA GLN A 266 -27.02 28.84 9.39
C GLN A 266 -27.36 27.62 10.26
N GLU A 267 -28.63 27.20 10.27
CA GLU A 267 -29.06 25.98 10.96
C GLU A 267 -28.35 24.74 10.40
N LYS A 268 -28.38 24.56 9.07
CA LYS A 268 -27.68 23.46 8.40
C LYS A 268 -26.18 23.45 8.68
N TYR A 269 -25.54 24.62 8.66
CA TYR A 269 -24.13 24.76 9.00
C TYR A 269 -23.85 24.28 10.43
N THR A 270 -24.70 24.68 11.38
CA THR A 270 -24.57 24.29 12.79
C THR A 270 -24.74 22.79 12.99
N THR A 271 -25.75 22.18 12.36
CA THR A 271 -25.95 20.72 12.40
C THR A 271 -24.76 19.98 11.81
N THR A 272 -24.29 20.38 10.63
CA THR A 272 -23.15 19.75 9.96
C THR A 272 -21.88 19.89 10.77
N PHE A 273 -21.67 21.04 11.42
CA PHE A 273 -20.54 21.26 12.32
C PHE A 273 -20.58 20.33 13.52
N ASN A 274 -21.74 20.16 14.16
CA ASN A 274 -21.91 19.24 15.28
C ASN A 274 -21.67 17.79 14.87
N ASP A 275 -22.18 17.36 13.72
CA ASP A 275 -21.93 16.02 13.17
C ASP A 275 -20.43 15.79 12.93
N LEU A 276 -19.74 16.79 12.37
CA LEU A 276 -18.28 16.74 12.18
C LEU A 276 -17.54 16.60 13.52
N THR A 277 -17.97 17.29 14.57
CA THR A 277 -17.36 17.15 15.90
C THR A 277 -17.60 15.78 16.51
N ASN A 278 -18.81 15.22 16.37
CA ASN A 278 -19.14 13.89 16.85
C ASN A 278 -18.32 12.81 16.14
N LEU A 279 -18.23 12.90 14.79
CA LEU A 279 -17.41 11.99 14.00
C LEU A 279 -15.93 12.06 14.35
N LYS A 280 -15.40 13.24 14.70
CA LYS A 280 -14.02 13.36 15.20
C LYS A 280 -13.82 12.62 16.52
N VAL A 281 -14.77 12.72 17.44
CA VAL A 281 -14.73 12.00 18.73
C VAL A 281 -14.79 10.48 18.51
N GLU A 282 -15.73 10.01 17.70
CA GLU A 282 -15.85 8.58 17.37
C GLU A 282 -14.57 8.03 16.71
N ASN A 283 -13.97 8.79 15.78
CA ASN A 283 -12.73 8.39 15.13
C ASN A 283 -11.54 8.33 16.11
N MET A 284 -11.49 9.23 17.11
CA MET A 284 -10.49 9.13 18.18
C MET A 284 -10.69 7.87 19.02
N GLN A 285 -11.93 7.54 19.38
CA GLN A 285 -12.25 6.33 20.13
C GLN A 285 -11.85 5.07 19.37
N LEU A 286 -12.21 4.99 18.08
CA LEU A 286 -11.85 3.87 17.21
C LEU A 286 -10.33 3.69 17.07
N LYS A 287 -9.56 4.78 17.02
CA LYS A 287 -8.09 4.72 17.01
C LYS A 287 -7.54 4.15 18.31
N GLU A 288 -8.10 4.54 19.45
CA GLU A 288 -7.69 4.02 20.75
C GLU A 288 -8.00 2.51 20.87
N ASP A 289 -9.19 2.09 20.46
CA ASP A 289 -9.60 0.69 20.50
C ASP A 289 -8.77 -0.17 19.55
N ASN A 290 -8.47 0.32 18.34
CA ASN A 290 -7.55 -0.34 17.41
C ASN A 290 -6.14 -0.49 18.02
N SER A 291 -5.65 0.51 18.75
CA SER A 291 -4.37 0.42 19.45
C SER A 291 -4.39 -0.68 20.51
N LYS A 292 -5.44 -0.73 21.34
CA LYS A 292 -5.61 -1.76 22.38
C LYS A 292 -5.66 -3.17 21.78
N GLN A 293 -6.40 -3.35 20.69
CA GLN A 293 -6.48 -4.63 19.97
C GLN A 293 -5.13 -5.04 19.38
N SER A 294 -4.38 -4.10 18.79
CA SER A 294 -3.03 -4.36 18.27
C SER A 294 -2.07 -4.83 19.38
N ASP A 295 -2.15 -4.22 20.56
CA ASP A 295 -1.36 -4.63 21.72
C ASP A 295 -1.74 -6.03 22.20
N GLU A 296 -3.04 -6.36 22.22
CA GLU A 296 -3.53 -7.69 22.59
C GLU A 296 -3.07 -8.76 21.59
N ILE A 297 -3.17 -8.50 20.28
CA ILE A 297 -2.65 -9.39 19.24
C ILE A 297 -1.16 -9.64 19.43
N THR A 298 -0.38 -8.60 19.78
CA THR A 298 1.04 -8.73 20.03
C THR A 298 1.33 -9.60 21.25
N LYS A 299 0.58 -9.43 22.35
CA LYS A 299 0.67 -10.30 23.54
C LYS A 299 0.33 -11.75 23.22
N LEU A 300 -0.75 -11.99 22.48
CA LEU A 300 -1.17 -13.33 22.08
C LEU A 300 -0.15 -14.02 21.18
N ARG A 301 0.44 -13.30 20.21
CA ARG A 301 1.53 -13.81 19.36
C ARG A 301 2.75 -14.23 20.19
N ARG A 302 3.16 -13.41 21.17
CA ARG A 302 4.27 -13.76 22.08
C ARG A 302 3.96 -15.03 22.88
N ARG A 303 2.75 -15.14 23.44
CA ARG A 303 2.31 -16.34 24.18
C ARG A 303 2.31 -17.58 23.28
N ASN A 304 1.82 -17.47 22.05
CA ASN A 304 1.75 -18.58 21.12
C ASN A 304 3.15 -19.07 20.69
N ASN A 305 4.09 -18.14 20.48
CA ASN A 305 5.49 -18.48 20.23
C ASN A 305 6.12 -19.21 21.42
N HIS A 306 5.86 -18.74 22.64
CA HIS A 306 6.34 -19.42 23.85
C HIS A 306 5.81 -20.85 23.97
N LEU A 307 4.50 -21.03 23.77
CA LEU A 307 3.87 -22.36 23.77
C LEU A 307 4.43 -23.28 22.67
N CYS A 308 4.77 -22.73 21.51
CA CYS A 308 5.39 -23.50 20.42
C CYS A 308 6.79 -24.01 20.82
N ILE A 309 7.59 -23.17 21.48
CA ILE A 309 8.91 -23.54 22.01
C ILE A 309 8.75 -24.62 23.08
N GLU A 310 7.84 -24.43 24.03
CA GLU A 310 7.57 -25.40 25.11
C GLU A 310 7.12 -26.76 24.54
N LYS A 311 6.19 -26.75 23.58
CA LYS A 311 5.74 -27.96 22.88
C LYS A 311 6.89 -28.70 22.20
N LYS A 312 7.83 -27.97 21.58
CA LYS A 312 9.02 -28.56 20.96
C LYS A 312 9.92 -29.20 22.01
N SER A 313 10.20 -28.50 23.11
CA SER A 313 11.00 -29.02 24.24
C SER A 313 10.42 -30.32 24.80
N ILE A 314 9.11 -30.34 25.07
CA ILE A 314 8.40 -31.54 25.55
C ILE A 314 8.48 -32.67 24.51
N GLY A 315 8.37 -32.34 23.22
CA GLY A 315 8.54 -33.30 22.12
C GLY A 315 9.92 -33.95 22.11
N ASP A 316 10.97 -33.16 22.32
CA ASP A 316 12.36 -33.62 22.39
C ASP A 316 12.61 -34.49 23.64
N GLU A 317 12.08 -34.09 24.81
CA GLU A 317 12.11 -34.90 26.03
C GLU A 317 11.40 -36.26 25.87
N LEU A 318 10.22 -36.28 25.23
CA LEU A 318 9.50 -37.52 24.92
C LEU A 318 10.28 -38.44 23.96
N ALA A 319 11.00 -37.86 22.99
CA ALA A 319 11.85 -38.64 22.09
C ALA A 319 13.01 -39.28 22.87
N ASN A 320 13.67 -38.53 23.75
CA ASN A 320 14.75 -39.03 24.61
C ASN A 320 14.27 -40.15 25.54
N MET A 321 13.15 -39.96 26.24
CA MET A 321 12.57 -40.99 27.11
C MET A 321 12.22 -42.28 26.33
N ARG A 322 11.78 -42.17 25.07
CA ARG A 322 11.53 -43.34 24.21
C ARG A 322 12.81 -44.08 23.84
N ILE A 323 13.91 -43.36 23.61
CA ILE A 323 15.23 -43.96 23.36
C ILE A 323 15.72 -44.68 24.61
N GLU A 324 15.66 -44.03 25.77
CA GLU A 324 16.06 -44.61 27.05
C GLU A 324 15.25 -45.87 27.38
N LYS A 325 13.91 -45.82 27.23
CA LYS A 325 13.05 -46.99 27.40
C LYS A 325 13.45 -48.16 26.49
N LYS A 326 13.79 -47.89 25.22
CA LYS A 326 14.24 -48.93 24.29
C LYS A 326 15.58 -49.53 24.74
N GLN A 327 16.49 -48.71 25.26
CA GLN A 327 17.78 -49.18 25.77
C GLN A 327 17.59 -50.06 27.01
N LEU A 328 16.81 -49.61 27.98
CA LEU A 328 16.49 -50.39 29.19
C LEU A 328 15.82 -51.73 28.86
N LEU A 329 14.96 -51.80 27.84
CA LEU A 329 14.37 -53.05 27.38
C LEU A 329 15.42 -54.02 26.82
N LYS A 330 16.40 -53.52 26.06
CA LYS A 330 17.53 -54.34 25.58
C LYS A 330 18.37 -54.85 26.74
N ASP A 331 18.72 -53.97 27.67
CA ASP A 331 19.53 -54.33 28.85
C ASP A 331 18.81 -55.36 29.71
N CYS A 332 17.51 -55.22 29.93
CA CYS A 332 16.67 -56.22 30.59
C CYS A 332 16.70 -57.58 29.87
N SER A 333 16.67 -57.59 28.54
CA SER A 333 16.76 -58.85 27.77
C SER A 333 18.12 -59.53 27.96
N ILE A 334 19.21 -58.76 27.88
CA ILE A 334 20.58 -59.26 28.10
C ILE A 334 20.73 -59.81 29.52
N LEU A 335 20.21 -59.12 30.52
CA LEU A 335 20.25 -59.58 31.91
C LEU A 335 19.45 -60.87 32.11
N LYS A 336 18.27 -61.01 31.47
CA LYS A 336 17.50 -62.26 31.51
C LYS A 336 18.29 -63.42 30.93
N GLU A 337 18.94 -63.24 29.77
CA GLU A 337 19.80 -64.26 29.17
C GLU A 337 20.98 -64.63 30.09
N LYS A 338 21.61 -63.64 30.73
CA LYS A 338 22.71 -63.87 31.67
C LYS A 338 22.25 -64.66 32.90
N ILE A 339 21.08 -64.32 33.46
CA ILE A 339 20.48 -65.06 34.58
C ILE A 339 20.23 -66.51 34.19
N GLU A 340 19.71 -66.76 32.98
CA GLU A 340 19.41 -68.13 32.55
C GLU A 340 20.69 -68.95 32.33
N LYS A 341 21.74 -68.36 31.75
CA LYS A 341 23.07 -69.00 31.66
C LYS A 341 23.63 -69.37 33.03
N LEU A 342 23.55 -68.44 34.01
CA LEU A 342 24.03 -68.69 35.37
C LEU A 342 23.22 -69.78 36.08
N LYS A 343 21.91 -69.90 35.83
CA LYS A 343 21.11 -71.02 36.36
C LYS A 343 21.57 -72.36 35.80
N ILE A 344 21.83 -72.44 34.50
CA ILE A 344 22.34 -73.65 33.84
C ILE A 344 23.68 -74.04 34.45
N GLU A 345 24.61 -73.09 34.56
CA GLU A 345 25.93 -73.30 35.16
C GLU A 345 25.82 -73.77 36.63
N LYS A 346 24.94 -73.16 37.42
CA LYS A 346 24.67 -73.58 38.80
C LYS A 346 24.19 -75.02 38.89
N GLU A 347 23.27 -75.44 38.01
CA GLU A 347 22.77 -76.82 38.03
C GLU A 347 23.84 -77.83 37.57
N GLN A 348 24.67 -77.46 36.58
CA GLN A 348 25.83 -78.25 36.17
C GLN A 348 26.82 -78.45 37.31
N LEU A 349 27.20 -77.38 38.02
CA LEU A 349 28.09 -77.44 39.17
C LEU A 349 27.50 -78.29 40.30
N LYS A 350 26.20 -78.19 40.54
CA LYS A 350 25.51 -79.03 41.53
C LYS A 350 25.58 -80.52 41.17
N ASN A 351 25.39 -80.87 39.90
CA ASN A 351 25.52 -82.25 39.42
C ASN A 351 26.95 -82.77 39.55
N ILE A 352 27.95 -81.96 39.16
CA ILE A 352 29.38 -82.29 39.34
C ILE A 352 29.68 -82.54 40.81
N ASN A 353 29.24 -81.65 41.70
CA ASN A 353 29.49 -81.77 43.13
C ASN A 353 28.81 -83.02 43.74
N SER A 354 27.61 -83.37 43.27
CA SER A 354 26.95 -84.63 43.65
C SER A 354 27.78 -85.85 43.21
N SER A 355 28.22 -85.88 41.95
CA SER A 355 29.05 -86.97 41.42
C SER A 355 30.37 -87.12 42.17
N GLN A 356 31.03 -86.00 42.49
CA GLN A 356 32.26 -86.00 43.29
C GLN A 356 31.99 -86.49 44.72
N SER A 357 30.86 -86.13 45.32
CA SER A 357 30.47 -86.63 46.65
C SER A 357 30.27 -88.15 46.65
N ASP A 358 29.64 -88.68 45.60
CA ASP A 358 29.45 -90.12 45.42
C ASP A 358 30.79 -90.84 45.23
N GLU A 359 31.69 -90.29 44.42
CA GLU A 359 33.05 -90.81 44.21
C GLU A 359 33.87 -90.81 45.50
N ILE A 360 33.84 -89.71 46.27
CA ILE A 360 34.48 -89.63 47.60
C ILE A 360 33.93 -90.72 48.52
N THR A 361 32.62 -90.95 48.50
CA THR A 361 31.98 -91.98 49.32
C THR A 361 32.43 -93.38 48.90
N LYS A 362 32.55 -93.64 47.59
CA LYS A 362 33.08 -94.91 47.05
C LYS A 362 34.54 -95.13 47.47
N LEU A 363 35.40 -94.12 47.29
CA LEU A 363 36.82 -94.18 47.67
C LEU A 363 36.99 -94.38 49.17
N LYS A 364 36.15 -93.75 50.02
CA LYS A 364 36.15 -94.01 51.46
C LYS A 364 35.83 -95.47 51.80
N ARG A 365 34.84 -96.07 51.13
CA ARG A 365 34.51 -97.50 51.33
C ARG A 365 35.67 -98.40 50.89
N GLU A 366 36.27 -98.12 49.74
CA GLU A 366 37.43 -98.86 49.24
C GLU A 366 38.63 -98.77 50.18
N ASN A 367 38.92 -97.58 50.73
CA ASN A 367 39.99 -97.40 51.70
C ASN A 367 39.73 -98.14 53.02
N ILE A 368 38.47 -98.17 53.50
CA ILE A 368 38.09 -99.00 54.64
C ILE A 368 38.32 -100.49 54.33
N GLN A 369 37.94 -100.96 53.14
CA GLN A 369 38.14 -102.34 52.72
C GLN A 369 39.62 -102.71 52.67
N LEU A 370 40.46 -101.88 52.04
CA LEU A 370 41.92 -102.08 51.98
C LEU A 370 42.56 -102.08 53.38
N SER A 371 42.06 -101.24 54.29
CA SER A 371 42.52 -101.21 55.68
C SER A 371 42.21 -102.52 56.43
N LEU A 372 41.01 -103.08 56.22
CA LEU A 372 40.62 -104.38 56.76
C LEU A 372 41.45 -105.53 56.17
N GLU A 373 41.67 -105.52 54.86
CA GLU A 373 42.51 -106.50 54.16
C GLU A 373 43.96 -106.44 54.66
N LYS A 374 44.53 -105.24 54.79
CA LYS A 374 45.85 -105.03 55.39
C LYS A 374 45.92 -105.62 56.80
N LYS A 375 44.92 -105.36 57.65
CA LYS A 375 44.87 -105.91 59.01
C LYS A 375 44.84 -107.45 58.98
N SER A 376 44.05 -108.05 58.09
CA SER A 376 44.01 -109.50 57.91
C SER A 376 45.37 -110.07 57.51
N ILE A 377 46.08 -109.41 56.58
CA ILE A 377 47.43 -109.80 56.18
C ILE A 377 48.43 -109.65 57.33
N ASP A 378 48.34 -108.57 58.11
CA ASP A 378 49.20 -108.35 59.29
C ASP A 378 48.98 -109.46 60.34
N ASP A 379 47.74 -109.88 60.57
CA ASP A 379 47.39 -111.00 61.46
C ASP A 379 47.95 -112.33 60.93
N GLU A 380 47.83 -112.60 59.63
CA GLU A 380 48.41 -113.79 58.98
C GLU A 380 49.95 -113.82 59.07
N LEU A 381 50.61 -112.67 58.84
CA LEU A 381 52.05 -112.51 59.02
C LEU A 381 52.47 -112.75 60.48
N ALA A 382 51.69 -112.27 61.45
CA ALA A 382 51.95 -112.51 62.87
C ALA A 382 51.86 -114.01 63.20
N ASN A 383 50.85 -114.71 62.69
CA ASN A 383 50.70 -116.16 62.84
C ASN A 383 51.88 -116.93 62.21
N MET A 384 52.25 -116.61 60.96
CA MET A 384 53.40 -117.24 60.30
C MET A 384 54.72 -116.98 61.05
N ARG A 385 54.92 -115.79 61.63
CA ARG A 385 56.09 -115.50 62.49
C ARG A 385 56.08 -116.33 63.77
N ALA A 386 54.92 -116.51 64.40
CA ALA A 386 54.78 -117.35 65.58
C ALA A 386 55.10 -118.82 65.24
N GLU A 387 54.56 -119.35 64.15
CA GLU A 387 54.85 -120.70 63.66
C GLU A 387 56.35 -120.88 63.33
N THR A 388 56.95 -119.90 62.63
CA THR A 388 58.40 -119.90 62.38
C THR A 388 59.21 -119.93 63.67
N THR A 389 58.78 -119.20 64.70
CA THR A 389 59.44 -119.19 66.01
C THR A 389 59.30 -120.55 66.71
N GLN A 390 58.11 -121.16 66.66
CA GLN A 390 57.89 -122.51 67.17
C GLN A 390 58.79 -123.54 66.46
N LEU A 391 58.85 -123.50 65.12
CA LEU A 391 59.71 -124.36 64.33
C LEU A 391 61.20 -124.15 64.66
N LYS A 392 61.65 -122.90 64.86
CA LYS A 392 63.01 -122.62 65.34
C LYS A 392 63.29 -123.24 66.70
N ASN A 393 62.35 -123.16 67.65
CA ASN A 393 62.48 -123.78 68.96
C ASN A 393 62.52 -125.31 68.86
N PHE A 394 61.66 -125.92 68.05
CA PHE A 394 61.73 -127.36 67.75
C PHE A 394 63.08 -127.75 67.17
N ASN A 395 63.58 -127.01 66.18
CA ASN A 395 64.90 -127.25 65.60
C ASN A 395 66.03 -127.09 66.62
N SER A 396 65.97 -126.10 67.51
CA SER A 396 66.95 -125.92 68.59
C SER A 396 66.91 -127.11 69.55
N ASN A 397 65.73 -127.53 70.00
CA ASN A 397 65.54 -128.70 70.85
C ASN A 397 66.05 -129.99 70.18
N HIS A 398 65.78 -130.18 68.89
CA HIS A 398 66.30 -131.31 68.13
C HIS A 398 67.82 -131.27 68.03
N LYS A 399 68.40 -130.08 67.79
CA LYS A 399 69.86 -129.88 67.76
C LYS A 399 70.51 -130.22 69.11
N GLU A 400 69.92 -129.78 70.22
CA GLU A 400 70.37 -130.16 71.57
C GLU A 400 70.28 -131.67 71.80
N LYS A 401 69.17 -132.29 71.38
CA LYS A 401 68.99 -133.74 71.51
C LYS A 401 70.02 -134.51 70.67
N ILE A 402 70.33 -134.04 69.47
CA ILE A 402 71.41 -134.58 68.62
C ILE A 402 72.76 -134.45 69.32
N GLU A 403 73.09 -133.31 69.92
CA GLU A 403 74.34 -133.15 70.67
C GLU A 403 74.42 -134.03 71.92
N LYS A 404 73.32 -134.19 72.67
CA LYS A 404 73.26 -135.16 73.77
C LYS A 404 73.53 -136.58 73.28
N LEU A 405 72.86 -137.01 72.21
CA LEU A 405 73.06 -138.33 71.62
C LEU A 405 74.49 -138.52 71.08
N LYS A 406 75.12 -137.48 70.52
CA LYS A 406 76.53 -137.54 70.12
C LYS A 406 77.46 -137.74 71.32
N LYS A 407 77.24 -137.01 72.42
CA LYS A 407 78.01 -137.19 73.67
C LYS A 407 77.83 -138.60 74.23
N GLU A 408 76.60 -139.09 74.26
CA GLU A 408 76.27 -140.45 74.72
C GLU A 408 76.94 -141.51 73.82
N LYS A 409 76.93 -141.32 72.50
CA LYS A 409 77.67 -142.17 71.54
C LYS A 409 79.18 -142.16 71.81
N GLU A 410 79.78 -141.00 72.07
CA GLU A 410 81.22 -140.92 72.36
C GLU A 410 81.55 -141.51 73.74
N GLN A 411 80.68 -141.34 74.73
CA GLN A 411 80.79 -142.00 76.03
C GLN A 411 80.74 -143.52 75.89
N LEU A 412 79.74 -144.05 75.20
CA LEU A 412 79.63 -145.49 74.92
C LEU A 412 80.85 -146.01 74.16
N LYS A 413 81.40 -145.23 73.22
CA LYS A 413 82.63 -145.59 72.50
C LYS A 413 83.85 -145.62 73.44
N ASN A 414 83.97 -144.67 74.36
CA ASN A 414 85.01 -144.66 75.38
C ASN A 414 84.87 -145.85 76.35
N ASP A 415 83.65 -146.12 76.82
CA ASP A 415 83.34 -147.27 77.69
C ASP A 415 83.70 -148.57 76.97
N ASN A 416 83.32 -148.71 75.70
CA ASN A 416 83.64 -149.89 74.87
C ASN A 416 85.16 -150.01 74.62
N THR A 417 85.89 -148.91 74.50
CA THR A 417 87.36 -148.90 74.42
C THR A 417 88.00 -149.31 75.75
N CYS A 418 87.46 -148.84 76.88
CA CYS A 418 87.89 -149.22 78.22
C CYS A 418 87.67 -150.71 78.47
N GLN A 419 86.49 -151.22 78.11
CA GLN A 419 86.16 -152.64 78.14
C GLN A 419 87.09 -153.45 77.22
N CYS A 420 87.41 -152.98 76.01
CA CYS A 420 88.37 -153.64 75.13
C CYS A 420 89.78 -153.70 75.76
N ASN A 421 90.23 -152.63 76.42
CA ASN A 421 91.50 -152.59 77.13
C ASN A 421 91.50 -153.55 78.33
N GLU A 422 90.38 -153.63 79.06
CA GLU A 422 90.21 -154.55 80.18
C GLU A 422 90.20 -156.01 79.71
N ILE A 423 89.50 -156.33 78.61
CA ILE A 423 89.56 -157.64 77.94
C ILE A 423 91.00 -157.96 77.50
N THR A 424 91.73 -156.97 76.98
CA THR A 424 93.13 -157.14 76.57
C THR A 424 94.04 -157.41 77.77
N LYS A 425 93.82 -156.73 78.89
CA LYS A 425 94.54 -156.95 80.15
C LYS A 425 94.24 -158.34 80.72
N LEU A 426 92.97 -158.72 80.81
CA LEU A 426 92.54 -160.06 81.23
C LEU A 426 93.11 -161.15 80.33
N ARG A 427 93.17 -160.94 79.00
CA ARG A 427 93.84 -161.86 78.07
C ARG A 427 95.33 -162.01 78.37
N ARG A 428 96.05 -160.91 78.68
CA ARG A 428 97.47 -160.98 79.08
C ARG A 428 97.66 -161.72 80.40
N GLU A 429 96.86 -161.41 81.42
CA GLU A 429 96.88 -162.12 82.70
C GLU A 429 96.61 -163.62 82.51
N ASN A 430 95.63 -163.98 81.68
CA ASN A 430 95.32 -165.38 81.39
C ASN A 430 96.46 -166.08 80.61
N THR A 431 97.14 -165.36 79.72
CA THR A 431 98.35 -165.85 79.02
C THR A 431 99.51 -166.05 80.00
N GLN A 432 99.68 -165.15 80.96
CA GLN A 432 100.72 -165.22 82.00
C GLN A 432 100.47 -166.35 82.98
N ILE A 433 99.23 -166.56 83.42
CA ILE A 433 98.81 -167.72 84.21
C ILE A 433 99.05 -169.02 83.42
N SER A 434 98.78 -169.03 82.11
CA SER A 434 99.07 -170.19 81.25
C SER A 434 100.57 -170.51 81.19
N LEU A 435 101.42 -169.49 81.08
CA LEU A 435 102.88 -169.60 81.16
C LEU A 435 103.36 -170.09 82.54
N GLU A 436 102.83 -169.54 83.63
CA GLU A 436 103.14 -169.99 85.00
C GLU A 436 102.73 -171.45 85.21
N ASN A 437 101.55 -171.84 84.74
CA ASN A 437 101.09 -173.23 84.79
C ASN A 437 102.01 -174.16 83.98
N ALA A 438 102.46 -173.73 82.79
CA ALA A 438 103.45 -174.49 82.01
C ALA A 438 104.79 -174.62 82.78
N ASN A 439 105.23 -173.55 83.43
CA ASN A 439 106.47 -173.51 84.21
C ASN A 439 106.40 -174.38 85.49
N ILE A 440 105.25 -174.40 86.16
CA ILE A 440 104.96 -175.31 87.29
C ILE A 440 104.95 -176.76 86.82
N LYS A 441 104.35 -177.04 85.65
CA LYS A 441 104.31 -178.37 85.04
C LYS A 441 105.73 -178.86 84.73
N ASP A 442 106.59 -178.00 84.19
CA ASP A 442 108.02 -178.32 83.96
C ASP A 442 108.80 -178.55 85.26
N LYS A 443 108.56 -177.75 86.31
CA LYS A 443 109.15 -177.96 87.65
C LYS A 443 108.71 -179.29 88.27
N LEU A 444 107.46 -179.70 88.09
CA LEU A 444 106.93 -181.00 88.52
C LEU A 444 107.64 -182.15 87.80
N ILE A 445 107.79 -182.07 86.48
CA ILE A 445 108.50 -183.08 85.67
C ILE A 445 109.98 -183.20 86.11
N ARG A 446 110.65 -182.09 86.43
CA ARG A 446 112.02 -182.12 86.97
C ARG A 446 112.08 -182.80 88.34
N ARG A 447 111.16 -182.45 89.26
CA ARG A 447 111.07 -183.10 90.58
C ARG A 447 110.77 -184.59 90.49
N GLU A 448 109.92 -185.02 89.57
CA GLU A 448 109.68 -186.45 89.32
C GLU A 448 110.95 -187.18 88.85
N LYS A 449 111.71 -186.56 87.93
CA LYS A 449 113.01 -187.12 87.48
C LYS A 449 114.01 -187.22 88.63
N ASP A 450 114.06 -186.23 89.52
CA ASP A 450 114.93 -186.23 90.69
C ASP A 450 114.52 -187.29 91.73
N ASN A 451 113.22 -187.46 91.96
CA ASN A 451 112.69 -188.52 92.83
C ASN A 451 113.01 -189.92 92.28
N ILE A 452 112.93 -190.13 90.97
CA ILE A 452 113.33 -191.40 90.32
C ILE A 452 114.84 -191.65 90.49
N LYS A 453 115.68 -190.61 90.42
CA LYS A 453 117.14 -190.71 90.69
C LYS A 453 117.43 -191.11 92.13
N ILE A 454 116.69 -190.54 93.08
CA ILE A 454 116.82 -190.85 94.52
C ILE A 454 116.36 -192.28 94.81
N GLN A 455 115.24 -192.74 94.25
CA GLN A 455 114.81 -194.15 94.38
C GLN A 455 115.83 -195.13 93.78
N LYS A 456 116.45 -194.80 92.65
CA LYS A 456 117.51 -195.63 92.04
C LYS A 456 118.78 -195.69 92.91
N LYS A 457 119.12 -194.62 93.63
CA LYS A 457 120.19 -194.62 94.66
C LYS A 457 119.81 -195.46 95.88
N GLY A 458 118.56 -195.34 96.36
CA GLY A 458 118.03 -196.16 97.46
C GLY A 458 118.07 -197.66 97.16
N LYS A 459 117.73 -198.08 95.94
CA LYS A 459 117.79 -199.49 95.51
C LYS A 459 119.21 -200.02 95.32
N LYS A 460 120.21 -199.18 94.99
CA LYS A 460 121.63 -199.60 94.90
C LYS A 460 122.26 -199.82 96.28
N LEU A 461 121.88 -199.04 97.29
CA LEU A 461 122.36 -199.21 98.67
C LEU A 461 121.76 -200.45 99.36
N GLN A 462 120.49 -200.77 99.11
CA GLN A 462 119.89 -202.03 99.58
C GLN A 462 120.55 -203.28 98.95
N LYS A 463 121.17 -203.16 97.77
CA LYS A 463 121.91 -204.27 97.14
C LYS A 463 123.35 -204.41 97.67
N PHE A 464 123.96 -203.35 98.19
CA PHE A 464 125.36 -203.39 98.66
C PHE A 464 125.49 -204.00 100.06
N ASN A 465 124.53 -203.80 100.97
CA ASN A 465 124.64 -204.36 102.33
C ASN A 465 124.13 -205.80 102.48
N ARG A 466 123.60 -206.42 101.42
CA ARG A 466 123.39 -207.87 101.35
C ARG A 466 124.68 -208.68 101.06
N ILE A 467 125.83 -208.03 100.82
CA ILE A 467 127.10 -208.67 100.40
C ILE A 467 128.17 -208.74 101.53
N LYS A 468 127.90 -208.25 102.75
CA LYS A 468 128.79 -208.41 103.93
C LYS A 468 128.29 -209.44 104.98
N GLN A 469 127.49 -210.41 104.53
CA GLN A 469 127.11 -211.62 105.29
C GLN A 469 127.64 -212.91 104.61
N ASN A 470 128.89 -212.87 104.17
CA ASN A 470 129.84 -213.99 104.05
C ASN A 470 131.24 -213.36 104.07
#